data_AF-A0A7S2UP79-F1
#
_entry.id   AF-A0A7S2UP79-F1
#
_cell.length_a   1.000
_cell.length_b   1.000
_cell.length_c   1.000
_cell.angle_alpha   90.00
_cell.angle_beta   90.00
_cell.angle_gamma   90.00
#
_symmetry.space_group_name_H-M   'P 1'
#
loop_
_entity.id
_entity.type
_entity.pdbx_description
1 polymer ?
#
loop_
_entity_poly.entity_id
_entity_poly.type
_entity_poly.pdbx_seq_one_letter_code
_entity_poly.pdbx_strand_id
1 'polypeptide(L)'
;MQHTLHTTRTTTALEDNDYAMAVAVAEQDGWCSQYTRKRRRSRPFNCNICLEENLDGWKGFSLGKCNHRFCTVCLAAMVKSNTGATTTSGTTTNIPCAQVECIETLSLPDIRYIFRNDPTAWHTFSDSISMAMLENEIAQGGSTRRCPAEQCNYTFCYEMAVG
;
A
#
# COMPACT_ATOMS: atom_id res chain seq x y z
N MET A 1 30.95 -17.22 -42.70
CA MET A 1 29.49 -17.08 -42.74
C MET A 1 29.10 -16.03 -41.70
N GLN A 2 28.71 -14.85 -42.14
CA GLN A 2 28.40 -13.70 -41.28
C GLN A 2 26.88 -13.66 -41.07
N HIS A 3 26.43 -13.73 -39.82
CA HIS A 3 25.02 -13.58 -39.47
C HIS A 3 24.74 -12.12 -39.12
N THR A 4 24.00 -11.45 -39.99
CA THR A 4 23.53 -10.08 -39.79
C THR A 4 22.22 -10.12 -39.00
N LEU A 5 22.23 -9.60 -37.77
CA LEU A 5 21.02 -9.44 -36.95
C LEU A 5 20.37 -8.09 -37.28
N HIS A 6 19.17 -8.14 -37.85
CA HIS A 6 18.34 -6.95 -38.05
C HIS A 6 17.52 -6.67 -36.79
N THR A 7 17.84 -5.58 -36.11
CA THR A 7 17.05 -5.05 -34.99
C THR A 7 15.99 -4.10 -35.54
N THR A 8 14.74 -4.54 -35.61
CA THR A 8 13.60 -3.70 -35.97
C THR A 8 13.15 -2.91 -34.75
N ARG A 9 13.29 -1.58 -34.80
CA ARG A 9 12.85 -0.66 -33.74
C ARG A 9 11.39 -0.29 -33.98
N THR A 10 10.48 -0.96 -33.28
CA THR A 10 9.05 -0.63 -33.28
C THR A 10 8.84 0.61 -32.40
N THR A 11 8.62 1.77 -33.01
CA THR A 11 8.16 2.99 -32.33
C THR A 11 6.66 2.84 -32.03
N THR A 12 6.32 2.57 -30.78
CA THR A 12 4.95 2.39 -30.31
C THR A 12 4.27 3.74 -30.08
N ALA A 13 3.31 4.08 -30.94
CA ALA A 13 2.32 5.14 -30.73
C ALA A 13 1.26 4.76 -29.67
N LEU A 14 1.68 4.11 -28.58
CA LEU A 14 0.81 3.61 -27.50
C LEU A 14 0.69 4.59 -26.32
N GLU A 15 1.50 5.64 -26.27
CA GLU A 15 1.59 6.52 -25.09
C GLU A 15 0.35 7.41 -24.90
N ASP A 16 -0.42 7.70 -25.96
CA ASP A 16 -1.58 8.60 -25.87
C ASP A 16 -2.88 7.91 -25.38
N ASN A 17 -3.01 6.59 -25.55
CA ASN A 17 -4.25 5.88 -25.19
C ASN A 17 -4.29 5.48 -23.70
N ASP A 18 -3.14 5.16 -23.11
CA ASP A 18 -3.05 4.80 -21.69
C ASP A 18 -3.35 6.01 -20.78
N TYR A 19 -3.01 7.22 -21.23
CA TYR A 19 -3.34 8.45 -20.52
C TYR A 19 -4.86 8.72 -20.49
N ALA A 20 -5.54 8.54 -21.63
CA ALA A 20 -6.99 8.73 -21.73
C ALA A 20 -7.77 7.73 -20.85
N MET A 21 -7.31 6.47 -20.80
CA MET A 21 -7.85 5.45 -19.90
C MET A 21 -7.61 5.78 -18.42
N ALA A 22 -6.40 6.24 -18.05
CA ALA A 22 -6.08 6.61 -16.68
C ALA A 22 -6.94 7.78 -16.16
N VAL A 23 -7.21 8.77 -17.01
CA VAL A 23 -8.09 9.91 -16.68
C VAL A 23 -9.54 9.46 -16.52
N ALA A 24 -10.05 8.60 -17.41
CA ALA A 24 -11.44 8.13 -17.34
C ALA A 24 -11.73 7.30 -16.07
N VAL A 25 -10.76 6.51 -15.59
CA VAL A 25 -10.90 5.75 -14.33
C VAL A 25 -10.87 6.68 -13.11
N ALA A 26 -10.05 7.73 -13.14
CA ALA A 26 -9.99 8.71 -12.06
C ALA A 26 -11.30 9.51 -11.90
N GLU A 27 -12.11 9.63 -12.95
CA GLU A 27 -13.40 10.32 -12.92
C GLU A 27 -14.57 9.45 -12.44
N GLN A 28 -14.50 8.11 -12.59
CA GLN A 28 -15.54 7.19 -12.11
C GLN A 28 -15.51 6.99 -10.59
N ASP A 29 -14.36 7.21 -9.96
CA ASP A 29 -14.25 7.25 -8.50
C ASP A 29 -14.75 8.61 -7.98
N GLY A 30 -16.08 8.78 -7.96
CA GLY A 30 -16.83 9.87 -7.32
C GLY A 30 -16.57 10.03 -5.80
N TRP A 31 -15.43 9.56 -5.31
CA TRP A 31 -14.96 9.66 -3.94
C TRP A 31 -14.58 11.08 -3.54
N CYS A 32 -14.18 11.96 -4.48
CA CYS A 32 -13.64 13.27 -4.09
C CYS A 32 -14.70 14.31 -3.69
N SER A 33 -15.97 14.16 -4.10
CA SER A 33 -16.99 15.20 -3.88
C SER A 33 -17.61 15.21 -2.47
N GLN A 34 -17.38 14.19 -1.64
CA GLN A 34 -17.99 14.14 -0.30
C GLN A 34 -17.13 14.83 0.79
N TYR A 35 -15.87 15.14 0.51
CA TYR A 35 -14.93 15.65 1.52
C TYR A 35 -14.91 17.18 1.70
N THR A 36 -15.65 17.94 0.88
CA THR A 36 -15.74 19.41 0.99
C THR A 36 -16.89 19.88 1.88
N ARG A 37 -17.66 18.98 2.52
CA ARG A 37 -18.63 19.36 3.55
C ARG A 37 -17.89 20.11 4.65
N LYS A 38 -18.22 21.40 4.82
CA LYS A 38 -17.83 22.30 5.92
C LYS A 38 -17.44 21.47 7.15
N ARG A 39 -16.14 21.31 7.38
CA ARG A 39 -15.61 20.51 8.49
C ARG A 39 -16.19 21.08 9.78
N ARG A 40 -17.26 20.46 10.29
CA ARG A 40 -17.72 20.69 11.65
C ARG A 40 -16.47 20.57 12.51
N ARG A 41 -16.14 21.62 13.29
CA ARG A 41 -14.96 21.63 14.16
C ARG A 41 -14.94 20.30 14.91
N SER A 42 -14.01 19.43 14.53
CA SER A 42 -13.91 18.10 15.08
C SER A 42 -13.59 18.24 16.56
N ARG A 43 -14.37 17.59 17.42
CA ARG A 43 -14.16 17.64 18.88
C ARG A 43 -12.71 17.23 19.22
N PRO A 44 -12.12 17.84 20.26
CA PRO A 44 -10.82 17.40 20.75
C PRO A 44 -10.90 15.92 21.17
N PHE A 45 -9.76 15.23 21.14
CA PHE A 45 -9.66 13.81 21.50
C PHE A 45 -8.34 13.51 22.19
N ASN A 46 -8.24 12.34 22.82
CA ASN A 46 -7.00 11.85 23.46
C ASN A 46 -6.42 10.73 22.60
N CYS A 47 -5.10 10.73 22.39
CA CYS A 47 -4.45 9.67 21.63
C CYS A 47 -3.83 8.64 22.58
N ASN A 48 -4.30 7.40 22.52
CA ASN A 48 -3.82 6.32 23.40
C ASN A 48 -2.39 5.81 23.07
N ILE A 49 -1.75 6.32 22.00
CA ILE A 49 -0.37 5.95 21.65
C ILE A 49 0.63 6.92 22.29
N CYS A 50 0.49 8.24 22.02
CA CYS A 50 1.37 9.25 22.62
C CYS A 50 0.90 9.76 23.99
N LEU A 51 -0.30 9.34 24.43
CA LEU A 51 -0.96 9.80 25.66
C LEU A 51 -1.21 11.33 25.70
N GLU A 52 -1.14 12.00 24.56
CA GLU A 52 -1.47 13.43 24.45
C GLU A 52 -2.98 13.62 24.53
N GLU A 53 -3.39 14.48 25.45
CA GLU A 53 -4.79 14.83 25.71
C GLU A 53 -5.21 16.07 24.92
N ASN A 54 -6.52 16.21 24.68
CA ASN A 54 -7.11 17.41 24.06
C ASN A 54 -6.53 17.78 22.68
N LEU A 55 -6.07 16.79 21.92
CA LEU A 55 -5.61 16.99 20.55
C LEU A 55 -6.74 17.54 19.67
N ASP A 56 -6.41 18.50 18.81
CA ASP A 56 -7.34 18.99 17.81
C ASP A 56 -7.85 17.84 16.95
N GLY A 57 -9.16 17.75 16.76
CA GLY A 57 -9.72 16.62 16.02
C GLY A 57 -9.22 16.50 14.57
N TRP A 58 -8.72 17.57 13.94
CA TRP A 58 -8.16 17.50 12.58
C TRP A 58 -6.81 16.76 12.52
N LYS A 59 -6.11 16.61 13.65
CA LYS A 59 -4.88 15.83 13.77
C LYS A 59 -5.14 14.33 13.89
N GLY A 60 -6.38 13.96 14.20
CA GLY A 60 -6.80 12.58 14.44
C GLY A 60 -7.34 11.86 13.20
N PHE A 61 -7.25 10.55 13.21
CA PHE A 61 -7.89 9.65 12.26
C PHE A 61 -8.55 8.49 13.00
N SER A 62 -9.77 8.13 12.61
CA SER A 62 -10.51 6.98 13.13
C SER A 62 -10.40 5.83 12.13
N LEU A 63 -10.01 4.67 12.61
CA LEU A 63 -9.87 3.47 11.79
C LEU A 63 -11.24 2.98 11.31
N GLY A 64 -11.37 2.59 10.04
CA GLY A 64 -12.66 2.24 9.46
C GLY A 64 -13.38 1.06 10.14
N LYS A 65 -12.63 0.04 10.59
CA LYS A 65 -13.22 -1.19 11.16
C LYS A 65 -13.64 -1.06 12.63
N CYS A 66 -12.81 -0.45 13.48
CA CYS A 66 -13.03 -0.38 14.93
C CYS A 66 -13.37 1.02 15.45
N ASN A 67 -13.34 2.06 14.61
CA ASN A 67 -13.55 3.47 14.98
C ASN A 67 -12.60 4.05 16.06
N HIS A 68 -11.62 3.27 16.54
CA HIS A 68 -10.58 3.78 17.43
C HIS A 68 -9.82 4.91 16.75
N ARG A 69 -9.53 5.96 17.54
CA ARG A 69 -9.00 7.22 17.04
C ARG A 69 -7.63 7.50 17.60
N PHE A 70 -6.71 7.86 16.72
CA PHE A 70 -5.33 8.16 17.07
C PHE A 70 -4.85 9.38 16.29
N CYS A 71 -3.79 10.05 16.77
CA CYS A 71 -3.16 11.09 15.96
C CYS A 71 -2.47 10.45 14.75
N THR A 72 -2.54 11.14 13.61
CA THR A 72 -1.99 10.64 12.34
C THR A 72 -0.49 10.39 12.39
N VAL A 73 0.24 11.16 13.21
CA VAL A 73 1.69 10.99 13.43
C VAL A 73 1.99 9.64 14.09
N CYS A 74 1.29 9.29 15.17
CA CYS A 74 1.46 7.99 15.84
C CYS A 74 1.09 6.82 14.94
N LEU A 75 0.00 6.93 14.17
CA LEU A 75 -0.37 5.90 13.21
C LEU A 75 0.69 5.71 12.12
N ALA A 76 1.24 6.80 11.57
CA ALA A 76 2.31 6.73 10.57
C ALA A 76 3.57 6.06 11.13
N ALA A 77 3.97 6.41 12.35
CA ALA A 77 5.12 5.80 13.02
C ALA A 77 4.90 4.30 13.27
N MET A 78 3.69 3.92 13.73
CA MET A 78 3.31 2.52 13.94
C MET A 78 3.32 1.71 12.64
N VAL A 79 2.81 2.27 11.54
CA VAL A 79 2.85 1.58 10.24
C VAL A 79 4.29 1.42 9.77
N LYS A 80 5.11 2.47 9.88
CA LYS A 80 6.54 2.43 9.51
C LYS A 80 7.33 1.38 10.32
N SER A 81 7.08 1.26 11.61
CA SER A 81 7.77 0.28 12.45
C SER A 81 7.38 -1.16 12.10
N ASN A 82 6.13 -1.40 11.68
CA ASN A 82 5.70 -2.73 11.21
C ASN A 82 6.28 -3.07 9.84
N THR A 83 6.48 -2.10 8.94
CA THR A 83 7.11 -2.37 7.62
C THR A 83 8.61 -2.60 7.68
N GLY A 84 9.31 -1.97 8.63
CA GLY A 84 10.77 -2.08 8.75
C GLY A 84 11.24 -3.25 9.61
N ALA A 85 10.34 -3.82 10.43
CA ALA A 85 10.64 -5.01 11.20
C ALA A 85 10.60 -6.24 10.28
N THR A 86 11.66 -6.44 9.51
CA THR A 86 11.96 -7.71 8.83
C THR A 86 12.25 -8.75 9.90
N THR A 87 11.22 -9.20 10.62
CA THR A 87 11.35 -10.39 11.43
C THR A 87 11.61 -11.56 10.48
N THR A 88 12.43 -12.51 10.94
CA THR A 88 12.81 -13.72 10.20
C THR A 88 11.62 -14.54 9.68
N SER A 89 10.40 -14.20 10.10
CA SER A 89 9.13 -14.86 9.78
C SER A 89 8.31 -14.17 8.67
N GLY A 90 8.88 -13.19 7.95
CA GLY A 90 8.23 -12.52 6.81
C GLY A 90 7.44 -11.27 7.19
N THR A 91 7.34 -10.34 6.24
CA THR A 91 6.59 -9.08 6.40
C THR A 91 5.10 -9.38 6.57
N THR A 92 4.52 -8.98 7.69
CA THR A 92 3.09 -9.15 7.93
C THR A 92 2.30 -8.04 7.26
N THR A 93 1.34 -8.41 6.41
CA THR A 93 0.38 -7.46 5.81
C THR A 93 -0.67 -6.97 6.82
N ASN A 94 -0.71 -7.61 7.99
CA ASN A 94 -1.71 -7.39 9.03
C ASN A 94 -1.14 -6.50 10.13
N ILE A 95 -1.38 -5.20 10.04
CA ILE A 95 -1.01 -4.23 11.08
C ILE A 95 -2.17 -4.13 12.09
N PRO A 96 -1.99 -4.54 13.36
CA PRO A 96 -3.06 -4.52 14.35
C PRO A 96 -3.38 -3.08 14.80
N CYS A 97 -4.61 -2.89 15.29
CA CYS A 97 -4.99 -1.66 15.99
C CYS A 97 -4.17 -1.49 17.28
N ALA A 98 -3.75 -0.25 17.59
CA ALA A 98 -2.99 0.04 18.81
C ALA A 98 -3.82 -0.01 20.11
N GLN A 99 -5.14 -0.10 20.02
CA GLN A 99 -6.00 -0.20 21.20
C GLN A 99 -5.87 -1.59 21.82
N VAL A 100 -5.57 -1.64 23.12
CA VAL A 100 -5.52 -2.88 23.90
C VAL A 100 -6.88 -3.59 23.79
N GLU A 101 -6.87 -4.92 23.61
CA GLU A 101 -8.05 -5.78 23.37
C GLU A 101 -8.72 -5.64 22.00
N CYS A 102 -8.24 -4.76 21.11
CA CYS A 102 -8.77 -4.68 19.77
C CYS A 102 -8.11 -5.72 18.84
N ILE A 103 -8.92 -6.62 18.28
CA ILE A 103 -8.47 -7.66 17.33
C ILE A 103 -8.44 -7.17 15.87
N GLU A 104 -8.93 -5.96 15.60
CA GLU A 104 -9.03 -5.44 14.24
C GLU A 104 -7.68 -5.01 13.70
N THR A 105 -7.51 -5.18 12.38
CA THR A 105 -6.34 -4.73 11.64
C THR A 105 -6.65 -3.50 10.79
N LEU A 106 -5.63 -2.67 10.56
CA LEU A 106 -5.71 -1.53 9.68
C LEU A 106 -6.01 -2.00 8.25
N SER A 107 -6.98 -1.36 7.61
CA SER A 107 -7.29 -1.63 6.20
C SER A 107 -6.33 -0.88 5.27
N LEU A 108 -6.19 -1.34 4.02
CA LEU A 108 -5.37 -0.65 3.03
C LEU A 108 -5.82 0.82 2.79
N PRO A 109 -7.13 1.14 2.73
CA PRO A 109 -7.60 2.53 2.71
C PRO A 109 -7.17 3.35 3.92
N ASP A 110 -7.18 2.77 5.13
CA ASP A 110 -6.71 3.45 6.35
C ASP A 110 -5.24 3.84 6.20
N ILE A 111 -4.40 2.90 5.76
CA ILE A 111 -2.96 3.10 5.60
C ILE A 111 -2.66 4.13 4.51
N ARG A 112 -3.36 4.08 3.38
CA ARG A 112 -3.24 5.09 2.32
C ARG A 112 -3.58 6.49 2.82
N TYR A 113 -4.62 6.61 3.65
CA TYR A 113 -5.01 7.90 4.24
C TYR A 113 -4.00 8.39 5.28
N ILE A 114 -3.40 7.49 6.07
CA ILE A 114 -2.34 7.80 7.04
C ILE A 114 -1.13 8.42 6.32
N PHE A 115 -0.73 7.87 5.16
CA PHE A 115 0.38 8.36 4.35
C PHE A 115 0.01 9.40 3.28
N ARG A 116 -1.19 9.98 3.32
CA ARG A 116 -1.63 10.96 2.29
C ARG A 116 -0.70 12.17 2.10
N ASN A 117 0.09 12.50 3.12
CA ASN A 117 1.05 13.60 3.12
C ASN A 117 2.52 13.12 3.00
N ASP A 118 2.76 11.82 2.88
CA ASP A 118 4.09 11.21 2.76
C ASP A 118 4.07 10.12 1.66
N PRO A 119 4.06 10.53 0.38
CA PRO A 119 3.97 9.59 -0.75
C PRO A 119 5.13 8.59 -0.78
N THR A 120 6.33 9.03 -0.40
CA THR A 120 7.51 8.16 -0.33
C THR A 120 7.30 7.01 0.65
N ALA A 121 6.80 7.30 1.86
CA ALA A 121 6.48 6.24 2.82
C ALA A 121 5.37 5.30 2.33
N TRP A 122 4.37 5.82 1.61
CA TRP A 122 3.34 4.99 0.97
C TRP A 122 3.95 4.03 -0.05
N HIS A 123 4.84 4.50 -0.92
CA HIS A 123 5.50 3.65 -1.91
C HIS A 123 6.34 2.56 -1.25
N THR A 124 7.17 2.92 -0.26
CA THR A 124 7.95 1.93 0.50
C THR A 124 7.06 0.88 1.17
N PHE A 125 5.95 1.30 1.78
CA PHE A 125 4.98 0.38 2.37
C PHE A 125 4.35 -0.53 1.31
N SER A 126 3.88 0.04 0.19
CA SER A 126 3.23 -0.68 -0.90
C SER A 126 4.17 -1.72 -1.51
N ASP A 127 5.40 -1.33 -1.82
CA ASP A 127 6.41 -2.20 -2.41
C ASP A 127 6.74 -3.35 -1.45
N SER A 128 6.91 -3.06 -0.15
CA SER A 128 7.17 -4.07 0.87
C SER A 128 6.05 -5.10 0.96
N ILE A 129 4.78 -4.66 0.96
CA ILE A 129 3.63 -5.57 0.97
C ILE A 129 3.53 -6.38 -0.32
N SER A 130 3.70 -5.75 -1.49
CA SER A 130 3.66 -6.47 -2.77
C SER A 130 4.73 -7.55 -2.83
N MET A 131 5.94 -7.24 -2.37
CA MET A 131 7.04 -8.21 -2.32
C MET A 131 6.74 -9.36 -1.34
N ALA A 132 6.17 -9.06 -0.17
CA ALA A 132 5.78 -10.06 0.81
C ALA A 132 4.67 -11.00 0.29
N MET A 133 3.68 -10.46 -0.42
CA MET A 133 2.62 -11.25 -1.04
C MET A 133 3.17 -12.21 -2.09
N LEU A 134 4.09 -11.72 -2.95
CA LEU A 134 4.77 -12.56 -3.94
C LEU A 134 5.60 -13.66 -3.28
N GLU A 135 6.34 -13.34 -2.22
CA GLU A 135 7.15 -14.32 -1.48
C GLU A 135 6.29 -15.40 -0.83
N ASN A 136 5.15 -15.02 -0.26
CA ASN A 136 4.19 -15.97 0.30
C ASN A 136 3.59 -16.88 -0.78
N GLU A 137 3.24 -16.35 -1.96
CA GLU A 137 2.75 -17.15 -3.08
C GLU A 137 3.80 -18.16 -3.56
N ILE A 138 5.05 -17.73 -3.69
CA ILE A 138 6.18 -18.59 -4.04
C ILE A 138 6.34 -19.70 -3.00
N ALA A 139 6.30 -19.35 -1.71
CA ALA A 139 6.45 -20.31 -0.60
C ALA A 139 5.32 -21.35 -0.55
N GLN A 140 4.10 -20.97 -0.96
CA GLN A 140 2.95 -21.87 -1.08
C GLN A 140 2.97 -22.73 -2.35
N GLY A 141 4.00 -22.59 -3.18
CA GLY A 141 4.13 -23.37 -4.42
C GLY A 141 3.25 -22.85 -5.57
N GLY A 142 2.87 -21.57 -5.55
CA GLY A 142 2.17 -20.93 -6.68
C GLY A 142 2.96 -21.01 -7.99
N SER A 143 2.33 -20.62 -9.10
CA SER A 143 2.96 -20.61 -10.43
C SER A 143 3.95 -19.46 -10.64
N THR A 144 4.00 -18.52 -9.70
CA THR A 144 4.91 -17.38 -9.73
C THR A 144 6.32 -17.78 -9.25
N ARG A 145 7.35 -17.31 -9.95
CA ARG A 145 8.78 -17.48 -9.58
C ARG A 145 9.53 -16.16 -9.75
N ARG A 146 10.54 -15.94 -8.90
CA ARG A 146 11.51 -14.85 -9.05
C ARG A 146 12.71 -15.29 -9.87
N CYS A 147 13.29 -14.34 -10.60
CA CYS A 147 14.63 -14.50 -11.14
C CYS A 147 15.62 -14.75 -9.98
N PRO A 148 16.52 -15.75 -10.09
CA PRO A 148 17.48 -16.05 -9.02
C PRO A 148 18.64 -15.05 -8.91
N ALA A 149 18.78 -14.10 -9.85
CA ALA A 149 19.83 -13.09 -9.77
C ALA A 149 19.57 -12.11 -8.62
N GLU A 150 20.58 -11.85 -7.79
CA GLU A 150 20.48 -11.06 -6.54
C GLU A 150 19.94 -9.63 -6.72
N GLN A 151 19.92 -9.10 -7.95
CA GLN A 151 19.45 -7.75 -8.27
C GLN A 151 18.30 -7.74 -9.29
N CYS A 152 17.70 -8.90 -9.56
CA CYS A 152 16.61 -9.00 -10.52
C CYS A 152 15.27 -9.24 -9.81
N ASN A 153 14.43 -8.21 -9.78
CA ASN A 153 13.07 -8.29 -9.24
C ASN A 153 12.05 -8.81 -10.26
N TYR A 154 12.50 -9.42 -11.36
CA TYR A 154 11.60 -9.95 -12.37
C TYR A 154 10.88 -11.20 -11.84
N THR A 155 9.56 -11.13 -11.80
CA THR A 155 8.67 -12.26 -11.52
C THR A 155 8.05 -12.76 -12.83
N PHE A 156 7.96 -14.07 -12.97
CA PHE A 156 7.31 -14.72 -14.10
C PHE A 156 6.38 -15.82 -13.61
N CYS A 157 5.27 -15.99 -14.31
CA CYS A 157 4.33 -17.08 -14.11
C CYS A 157 4.60 -18.15 -15.18
N TYR A 158 4.54 -19.42 -14.80
CA TYR A 158 4.55 -20.52 -15.77
C TYR A 158 3.25 -21.32 -15.68
N GLU A 159 2.70 -21.70 -16.82
CA GLU A 159 1.57 -22.61 -16.88
C GLU A 159 2.08 -24.06 -16.83
N MET A 160 1.51 -24.87 -15.94
CA MET A 160 1.74 -26.31 -15.98
C MET A 160 0.91 -26.89 -17.12
N ALA A 161 1.57 -27.52 -18.10
CA ALA A 161 0.87 -28.26 -19.14
C ALA A 161 0.08 -29.39 -18.47
N VAL A 162 -1.25 -29.29 -18.49
CA VAL A 162 -2.14 -30.37 -18.03
C VAL A 162 -2.15 -31.42 -19.13
N GLY A 163 -1.53 -32.57 -18.86
CA GLY A 163 -1.50 -33.73 -19.77
C GLY A 163 -2.79 -34.53 -19.75
#